data_AF-M5AYB3-F1
#
_entry.id   AF-M5AYB3-F1
#
_cell.length_a   1.000
_cell.length_b   1.000
_cell.length_c   1.000
_cell.angle_alpha   90.00
_cell.angle_beta   90.00
_cell.angle_gamma   90.00
#
_symmetry.space_group_name_H-M   'P 1'
#
loop_
_entity.id
_entity.type
_entity.pdbx_description
1 polymer ?
#
loop_
_entity_poly.entity_id
_entity_poly.type
_entity_poly.pdbx_seq_one_letter_code
_entity_poly.pdbx_strand_id
1 'polypeptide(L)'
;MKAQMVLLGLAALSILCYGLEADESALHEEISQLLAVLDEVPKSQERECKQFWGSCSKDSDCCKHLGCKRKWPNICLWDGTFSK
;
A
#
# COMPACT_ATOMS: atom_id res chain seq x y z
N MET A 1 -5.62 -20.21 38.68
CA MET A 1 -4.50 -20.64 37.81
C MET A 1 -4.59 -20.07 36.39
N LYS A 2 -5.64 -20.34 35.60
CA LYS A 2 -5.75 -19.83 34.21
C LYS A 2 -5.74 -18.29 34.09
N ALA A 3 -6.54 -17.59 34.90
CA ALA A 3 -6.60 -16.13 34.88
C ALA A 3 -5.28 -15.46 35.33
N GLN A 4 -4.49 -16.12 36.17
CA GLN A 4 -3.24 -15.58 36.69
C GLN A 4 -2.13 -15.61 35.63
N MET A 5 -2.07 -16.66 34.79
CA MET A 5 -1.14 -16.69 33.65
C MET A 5 -1.48 -15.65 32.58
N VAL A 6 -2.78 -15.40 32.34
CA VAL A 6 -3.22 -14.36 31.39
C VAL A 6 -2.78 -12.97 31.88
N LEU A 7 -2.92 -12.71 33.18
CA LEU A 7 -2.53 -11.42 33.77
C LEU A 7 -1.02 -11.20 33.71
N LEU A 8 -0.21 -12.23 33.99
CA LEU A 8 1.25 -12.16 33.85
C LEU A 8 1.67 -11.97 32.39
N GLY A 9 1.04 -12.67 31.45
CA GLY A 9 1.32 -12.53 30.02
C GLY A 9 1.03 -11.12 29.51
N LEU A 10 -0.08 -10.53 29.93
CA LEU A 10 -0.45 -9.16 29.56
C LEU A 10 0.53 -8.12 30.13
N ALA A 11 0.98 -8.30 31.37
CA ALA A 11 1.97 -7.43 32.00
C ALA A 11 3.37 -7.53 31.34
N ALA A 12 3.77 -8.72 30.88
CA ALA A 12 5.02 -8.89 30.14
C ALA A 12 4.96 -8.24 28.75
N LEU A 13 3.82 -8.39 28.06
CA LEU A 13 3.59 -7.76 26.75
C LEU A 13 3.62 -6.23 26.83
N SER A 14 3.00 -5.63 27.84
CA SER A 14 3.01 -4.17 27.99
C SER A 14 4.43 -3.64 28.21
N ILE A 15 5.24 -4.28 29.05
CA ILE A 15 6.63 -3.88 29.29
C ILE A 15 7.47 -3.99 28.01
N LEU A 16 7.28 -5.05 27.23
CA LEU A 16 7.97 -5.21 25.94
C LEU A 16 7.52 -4.13 24.93
N CYS A 17 6.25 -3.77 24.89
CA CYS A 17 5.74 -2.66 24.07
C CYS A 17 6.39 -1.32 24.45
N TYR A 18 6.44 -0.97 25.74
CA TYR A 18 7.07 0.28 26.19
C TYR A 18 8.57 0.34 25.87
N GLY A 19 9.29 -0.78 25.99
CA GLY A 19 10.69 -0.87 25.61
C GLY A 19 10.90 -0.75 24.09
N LEU A 20 9.96 -1.29 23.30
CA LEU A 20 9.98 -1.23 21.84
C LEU A 20 9.62 0.17 21.33
N GLU A 21 8.65 0.85 21.95
CA GLU A 21 8.27 2.25 21.65
C GLU A 21 9.44 3.22 21.86
N ALA A 22 10.28 2.98 22.88
CA ALA A 22 11.48 3.78 23.12
C ALA A 22 12.55 3.62 22.03
N ASP A 23 12.58 2.47 21.33
CA ASP A 23 13.53 2.16 20.26
C ASP A 23 12.97 2.53 18.86
N GLU A 24 11.64 2.47 18.67
CA GLU A 24 10.95 2.88 17.44
C GLU A 24 11.16 4.35 17.10
N SER A 25 11.22 5.22 18.11
CA SER A 25 11.38 6.67 17.92
C SER A 25 12.69 7.08 17.21
N ALA A 26 13.77 6.29 17.37
CA ALA A 26 15.03 6.52 16.65
C ALA A 26 15.00 5.97 15.21
N LEU A 27 14.30 4.84 14.99
CA LEU A 27 14.17 4.21 13.67
C LEU A 27 13.21 4.97 12.75
N HIS A 28 12.17 5.59 13.31
CA HIS A 28 11.17 6.35 12.56
C HIS A 28 11.74 7.63 11.91
N GLU A 29 12.70 8.28 12.58
CA GLU A 29 13.39 9.47 12.04
C GLU A 29 14.19 9.10 10.78
N GLU A 30 14.97 8.02 10.82
CA GLU A 30 15.79 7.52 9.71
C GLU A 30 14.92 7.07 8.53
N ILE A 31 13.80 6.38 8.80
CA ILE A 31 12.84 5.96 7.77
C ILE A 31 12.16 7.18 7.13
N SER A 32 11.80 8.19 7.93
CA SER A 32 11.17 9.42 7.42
C SER A 32 12.11 10.19 6.50
N GLN A 33 13.39 10.28 6.86
CA GLN A 33 14.41 10.91 6.02
C GLN A 33 14.63 10.14 4.71
N LEU A 34 14.69 8.81 4.77
CA LEU A 34 14.82 7.96 3.58
C LEU A 34 13.59 8.07 2.66
N LEU A 35 12.39 8.19 3.23
CA LEU A 35 11.15 8.37 2.48
C LEU A 35 11.06 9.75 1.82
N ALA A 36 11.55 10.80 2.50
CA ALA A 36 11.61 12.15 1.95
C ALA A 36 12.55 12.23 0.73
N VAL A 37 13.72 11.59 0.81
CA VAL A 37 14.68 11.51 -0.32
C VAL A 37 14.08 10.81 -1.54
N LEU A 38 13.22 9.80 -1.34
CA LEU A 38 12.51 9.14 -2.43
C LEU A 38 11.37 9.98 -3.01
N ASP A 39 10.81 10.92 -2.24
CA ASP A 39 9.75 11.83 -2.70
C ASP A 39 10.29 12.98 -3.57
N GLU A 40 11.57 13.34 -3.41
CA GLU A 40 12.24 14.35 -4.24
C GLU A 40 12.58 13.85 -5.66
N VAL A 41 12.47 12.54 -5.90
CA VAL A 41 12.48 12.00 -7.27
C VAL A 41 11.20 12.49 -7.93
N PRO A 42 11.27 13.23 -9.06
CA PRO A 42 10.08 13.72 -9.73
C PRO A 42 9.19 12.52 -10.07
N LYS A 43 8.09 12.32 -9.33
CA LYS A 43 7.03 11.39 -9.71
C LYS A 43 6.53 11.89 -11.05
N SER A 44 7.06 11.31 -12.12
CA SER A 44 6.81 11.73 -13.49
C SER A 44 5.31 11.90 -13.65
N GLN A 45 4.88 13.05 -14.14
CA GLN A 45 3.52 13.28 -14.62
C GLN A 45 3.21 12.44 -15.88
N GLU A 46 3.68 11.19 -15.94
CA GLU A 46 3.02 10.18 -16.74
C GLU A 46 1.63 10.02 -16.16
N ARG A 47 0.60 10.20 -16.99
CA ARG A 47 -0.75 9.93 -16.55
C ARG A 47 -0.81 8.47 -16.15
N GLU A 48 -0.85 8.21 -14.84
CA GLU A 48 -0.95 6.87 -14.31
C GLU A 48 -2.12 6.16 -15.00
N CYS A 49 -1.80 5.11 -15.74
CA CYS A 49 -2.81 4.27 -16.33
C CYS A 49 -3.66 3.66 -15.22
N LYS A 50 -4.94 3.48 -15.49
CA LYS A 50 -5.94 2.95 -14.58
C LYS A 50 -5.80 1.43 -14.53
N GLN A 51 -5.65 0.93 -13.32
CA GLN A 51 -5.57 -0.50 -13.02
C GLN A 51 -6.94 -1.18 -13.19
N PHE A 52 -7.00 -2.49 -12.96
CA PHE A 52 -8.24 -3.27 -13.00
C PHE A 52 -9.32 -2.64 -12.09
N TRP A 53 -10.56 -2.51 -12.58
CA TRP A 53 -11.68 -1.76 -11.97
C TRP A 53 -11.56 -0.24 -11.92
N GLY A 54 -10.46 0.34 -12.41
CA GLY A 54 -10.35 1.80 -12.53
C GLY A 54 -11.36 2.35 -13.53
N SER A 55 -11.96 3.50 -13.22
CA SER A 55 -12.87 4.19 -14.15
C SER A 55 -12.10 4.68 -15.38
N CYS A 56 -12.72 4.56 -16.55
CA CYS A 56 -12.08 4.89 -17.83
C CYS A 56 -13.07 5.58 -18.78
N SER A 57 -12.54 6.41 -19.67
CA SER A 57 -13.30 6.99 -20.79
C SER A 57 -12.88 6.36 -22.13
N LYS A 58 -11.60 5.98 -22.23
CA LYS A 58 -10.98 5.38 -23.42
C LYS A 58 -9.96 4.32 -23.02
N ASP A 59 -9.60 3.45 -23.96
CA ASP A 59 -8.72 2.30 -23.70
C ASP A 59 -7.29 2.72 -23.30
N SER A 60 -6.82 3.88 -23.79
CA SER A 60 -5.54 4.46 -23.37
C SER A 60 -5.52 4.97 -21.93
N ASP A 61 -6.68 5.03 -21.26
CA ASP A 61 -6.71 5.30 -19.83
C ASP A 61 -6.32 4.05 -19.02
N CYS A 62 -6.44 2.84 -19.57
CA CYS A 62 -6.21 1.59 -18.86
C CYS A 62 -4.76 1.09 -19.04
N CYS A 63 -4.24 0.37 -18.04
CA CYS A 63 -2.90 -0.20 -18.12
C CYS A 63 -2.78 -1.33 -19.16
N LYS A 64 -1.54 -1.74 -19.46
CA LYS A 64 -1.27 -2.86 -20.37
C LYS A 64 -2.08 -4.10 -19.95
N HIS A 65 -2.63 -4.81 -20.94
CA HIS A 65 -3.54 -5.95 -20.75
C HIS A 65 -4.94 -5.58 -20.24
N LEU A 66 -5.27 -4.29 -20.16
CA LEU A 66 -6.59 -3.82 -19.77
C LEU A 66 -7.19 -2.95 -20.88
N GLY A 67 -8.50 -3.08 -21.07
CA GLY A 67 -9.30 -2.29 -21.98
C GLY A 67 -10.50 -1.68 -21.27
N CYS A 68 -10.97 -0.54 -21.78
CA CYS A 68 -12.09 0.19 -21.20
C CYS A 68 -13.42 -0.40 -21.68
N LYS A 69 -14.19 -1.03 -20.78
CA LYS A 69 -15.53 -1.51 -21.12
C LYS A 69 -16.49 -0.34 -21.25
N ARG A 70 -16.83 0.05 -22.49
CA ARG A 70 -17.78 1.14 -22.80
C ARG A 70 -19.22 0.92 -22.35
N LYS A 71 -19.57 -0.30 -21.93
CA LYS A 71 -20.85 -0.58 -21.28
C LYS A 71 -20.70 -0.24 -19.81
N TRP A 72 -21.68 0.48 -19.26
CA TRP A 72 -21.72 0.82 -17.83
C TRP A 72 -21.32 -0.41 -16.98
N PRO A 73 -20.31 -0.31 -16.10
CA PRO A 73 -19.84 0.92 -15.43
C PRO A 73 -18.60 1.65 -15.99
N ASN A 74 -18.18 1.47 -17.27
CA ASN A 74 -17.02 2.20 -17.84
C ASN A 74 -15.73 2.03 -17.02
N ILE A 75 -15.31 0.76 -16.91
CA ILE A 75 -14.15 0.35 -16.11
C ILE A 75 -13.11 -0.39 -16.95
N CYS A 76 -11.86 -0.29 -16.51
CA CYS A 76 -10.75 -1.07 -17.03
C CYS A 76 -10.89 -2.54 -16.62
N LEU A 77 -11.04 -3.42 -17.60
CA LEU A 77 -11.08 -4.85 -17.43
C LEU A 77 -10.07 -5.51 -18.35
N TRP A 78 -9.73 -6.75 -18.04
CA TRP A 78 -8.77 -7.52 -18.81
C TRP A 78 -9.21 -7.63 -20.27
N ASP A 79 -8.28 -7.35 -21.19
CA ASP A 79 -8.52 -7.27 -22.62
C ASP A 79 -8.34 -8.61 -23.36
N GLY A 80 -7.94 -9.67 -22.65
CA GLY A 80 -7.68 -10.98 -23.23
C GLY A 80 -6.22 -11.22 -23.63
N THR A 81 -5.35 -10.22 -23.47
CA THR A 81 -3.92 -10.35 -23.78
C THR A 81 -3.15 -10.82 -22.55
N PHE A 82 -2.22 -11.74 -22.74
CA PHE A 82 -1.25 -12.16 -21.74
C PHE A 82 0.14 -11.74 -22.22
N SER A 83 1.03 -11.36 -21.30
CA SER A 83 2.45 -11.21 -21.64
C SER A 83 3.03 -12.58 -22.05
N LYS A 84 4.01 -12.56 -22.95
CA LYS A 84 4.70 -13.75 -23.47
C LYS A 84 5.88 -14.11 -22.58
#